data_AF-A0A444VIC7-F1
#
_entry.id   AF-A0A444VIC7-F1
#
_cell.length_a   1.000
_cell.length_b   1.000
_cell.length_c   1.000
_cell.angle_alpha   90.00
_cell.angle_beta   90.00
_cell.angle_gamma   90.00
#
_symmetry.space_group_name_H-M   'P 1'
#
loop_
_entity.id
_entity.type
_entity.pdbx_description
1 polymer ?
#
loop_
_entity_poly.entity_id
_entity_poly.type
_entity_poly.pdbx_seq_one_letter_code
_entity_poly.pdbx_strand_id
1 'polypeptide(L)'
;MKKIVLVCWAFFVSCTDEPVKTNLFVGLNNDSSQVLKIESFNNDVMVYQVDLNNDENSPICSYVDENFRGMFVNYCGIDSVAIKFNNGKGYISTKNNSGDFNFSNKRNPLLPNGGFKANGNIYEFIVTQQDFENAFELPK
;
A
#
# COMPACT_ATOMS: atom_id res chain seq x y z
N MET A 1 19.34 -64.81 -19.93
CA MET A 1 18.81 -63.78 -20.85
C MET A 1 18.50 -62.53 -20.03
N LYS A 2 19.18 -61.41 -20.32
CA LYS A 2 18.87 -60.09 -19.76
C LYS A 2 17.52 -59.63 -20.33
N LYS A 3 16.70 -58.93 -19.52
CA LYS A 3 16.02 -57.67 -19.87
C LYS A 3 15.04 -57.27 -18.75
N ILE A 4 15.40 -56.22 -18.01
CA ILE A 4 14.83 -54.86 -18.07
C ILE A 4 13.77 -54.72 -16.97
N VAL A 5 14.24 -54.20 -15.83
CA VAL A 5 13.41 -53.61 -14.78
C VAL A 5 12.80 -52.34 -15.38
N LEU A 6 11.49 -52.36 -15.60
CA LEU A 6 10.74 -51.20 -16.07
C LEU A 6 10.47 -50.28 -14.86
N VAL A 7 11.46 -49.46 -14.49
CA VAL A 7 11.25 -48.31 -13.59
C VAL A 7 10.61 -47.22 -14.43
N CYS A 8 9.29 -47.10 -14.35
CA CYS A 8 8.57 -46.01 -14.99
C CYS A 8 7.35 -45.65 -14.14
N TRP A 9 7.59 -45.13 -12.94
CA TRP A 9 6.53 -44.69 -12.02
C TRP A 9 6.99 -43.49 -11.17
N ALA A 10 7.61 -42.51 -11.83
CA ALA A 10 8.02 -41.26 -11.18
C ALA A 10 7.67 -40.05 -12.05
N PHE A 11 6.40 -39.94 -12.45
CA PHE A 11 5.82 -38.69 -12.97
C PHE A 11 4.34 -38.61 -12.60
N PHE A 12 4.03 -38.83 -11.32
CA PHE A 12 2.74 -38.38 -10.79
C PHE A 12 2.88 -36.92 -10.37
N VAL A 13 2.54 -36.06 -11.34
CA VAL A 13 1.76 -34.85 -11.14
C VAL A 13 2.28 -33.91 -10.04
N SER A 14 3.33 -33.15 -10.34
CA SER A 14 3.44 -31.83 -9.72
C SER A 14 2.43 -30.90 -10.42
N CYS A 15 1.14 -31.02 -10.08
CA CYS A 15 0.24 -29.88 -10.21
C CYS A 15 0.74 -28.88 -9.15
N THR A 16 1.64 -28.00 -9.53
CA THR A 16 1.76 -26.74 -8.82
C THR A 16 0.49 -25.98 -9.18
N ASP A 17 -0.47 -25.92 -8.26
CA ASP A 17 -1.64 -25.07 -8.43
C ASP A 17 -1.13 -23.68 -8.80
N GLU A 18 -1.55 -23.20 -9.97
CA GLU A 18 -1.19 -21.85 -10.37
C GLU A 18 -1.77 -20.89 -9.35
N PRO A 19 -0.98 -19.91 -8.89
CA PRO A 19 -1.48 -18.96 -7.94
C PRO A 19 -2.67 -18.18 -8.52
N VAL A 20 -3.79 -18.20 -7.79
CA VAL A 20 -4.98 -17.45 -8.16
C VAL A 20 -4.72 -15.96 -7.89
N LYS A 21 -4.48 -15.20 -8.95
CA LYS A 21 -4.28 -13.76 -8.86
C LYS A 21 -5.62 -13.04 -8.93
N THR A 22 -5.74 -11.95 -8.18
CA THR A 22 -6.93 -11.09 -8.18
C THR A 22 -6.56 -9.63 -8.39
N ASN A 23 -7.51 -8.85 -8.91
CA ASN A 23 -7.37 -7.39 -8.97
C ASN A 23 -7.55 -6.81 -7.56
N LEU A 24 -6.51 -6.16 -7.05
CA LEU A 24 -6.49 -5.45 -5.77
C LEU A 24 -6.54 -3.95 -6.03
N PHE A 25 -7.36 -3.24 -5.27
CA PHE A 25 -7.54 -1.78 -5.38
C PHE A 25 -7.07 -1.12 -4.09
N VAL A 26 -6.31 -0.04 -4.22
CA VAL A 26 -5.72 0.67 -3.09
C VAL A 26 -6.13 2.13 -3.12
N GLY A 27 -6.63 2.62 -1.98
CA GLY A 27 -7.06 4.00 -1.83
C GLY A 27 -6.67 4.61 -0.50
N LEU A 28 -6.76 5.94 -0.45
CA LEU A 28 -6.69 6.74 0.76
C LEU A 28 -8.08 7.31 1.04
N ASN A 29 -8.49 7.31 2.30
CA ASN A 29 -9.74 7.89 2.75
C ASN A 29 -9.47 8.90 3.87
N ASN A 30 -10.19 10.02 3.82
CA ASN A 30 -10.12 11.07 4.82
C ASN A 30 -11.30 10.97 5.79
N ASP A 31 -11.06 10.44 6.98
CA ASP A 31 -11.99 10.40 8.12
C ASP A 31 -11.60 11.43 9.18
N SER A 32 -10.98 12.53 8.75
CA SER A 32 -10.65 13.68 9.58
C SER A 32 -11.51 14.88 9.20
N SER A 33 -11.68 15.83 10.13
CA SER A 33 -12.41 17.08 9.87
C SER A 33 -11.67 18.05 8.94
N GLN A 34 -10.43 17.74 8.56
CA GLN A 34 -9.56 18.63 7.80
C GLN A 34 -9.43 18.16 6.35
N VAL A 35 -9.14 19.08 5.44
CA VAL A 35 -8.75 18.69 4.08
C VAL A 35 -7.35 18.04 4.14
N LEU A 36 -7.16 16.97 3.37
CA LEU A 36 -5.88 16.30 3.21
C LEU A 36 -5.32 16.60 1.83
N LYS A 37 -4.09 17.08 1.78
CA LYS A 37 -3.29 17.06 0.55
C LYS A 37 -2.41 15.82 0.55
N ILE A 38 -2.59 14.96 -0.43
CA ILE A 38 -1.79 13.75 -0.63
C ILE A 38 -0.86 14.00 -1.81
N GLU A 39 0.43 13.73 -1.61
CA GLU A 39 1.46 13.79 -2.63
C GLU A 39 2.26 12.49 -2.61
N SER A 40 2.27 11.75 -3.71
CA SER A 40 3.07 10.53 -3.84
C SER A 40 4.22 10.74 -4.81
N PHE A 41 5.37 10.12 -4.51
CA PHE A 41 6.60 10.30 -5.25
C PHE A 41 7.23 8.97 -5.66
N ASN A 42 8.05 9.02 -6.69
CA ASN A 42 8.93 7.95 -7.14
C ASN A 42 10.27 8.56 -7.57
N ASN A 43 11.36 8.26 -6.86
CA ASN A 43 12.66 8.88 -7.07
C ASN A 43 12.56 10.41 -7.15
N ASP A 44 11.92 11.01 -6.14
CA ASP A 44 11.69 12.47 -6.00
C ASP A 44 10.79 13.12 -7.07
N VAL A 45 10.25 12.35 -8.02
CA VAL A 45 9.27 12.82 -9.00
C VAL A 45 7.87 12.59 -8.45
N MET A 46 7.04 13.64 -8.39
CA MET A 46 5.64 13.53 -8.00
C MET A 46 4.86 12.76 -9.08
N VAL A 47 4.23 11.65 -8.68
CA VAL A 47 3.46 10.76 -9.57
C VAL A 47 1.95 10.82 -9.33
N TYR A 48 1.54 11.35 -8.18
CA TYR A 48 0.14 11.46 -7.81
C TYR A 48 -0.05 12.63 -6.84
N GLN A 49 -1.10 13.41 -7.04
CA GLN A 49 -1.52 14.47 -6.12
C GLN A 49 -3.04 14.56 -6.08
N VAL A 50 -3.61 14.65 -4.89
CA VAL A 50 -5.04 14.90 -4.70
C VAL A 50 -5.28 15.65 -3.40
N ASP A 51 -6.29 16.51 -3.39
CA ASP A 51 -6.86 17.06 -2.17
C ASP A 51 -8.15 16.28 -1.85
N LEU A 52 -8.27 15.77 -0.63
CA LEU A 52 -9.44 15.04 -0.15
C LEU A 52 -10.14 15.85 0.94
N ASN A 53 -11.41 16.19 0.73
CA ASN A 53 -12.27 16.72 1.79
C ASN A 53 -12.63 15.63 2.80
N ASN A 54 -13.25 16.02 3.91
CA ASN A 54 -13.78 15.07 4.89
C ASN A 54 -14.76 14.10 4.21
N ASP A 55 -14.66 12.82 4.59
CA ASP A 55 -15.42 11.67 4.09
C ASP A 55 -15.17 11.31 2.62
N GLU A 56 -14.18 11.94 1.96
CA GLU A 56 -13.79 11.57 0.61
C GLU A 56 -12.77 10.42 0.59
N ASN A 57 -12.85 9.62 -0.46
CA ASN A 57 -11.87 8.60 -0.81
C ASN A 57 -11.22 8.97 -2.14
N SER A 58 -9.92 8.68 -2.28
CA SER A 58 -9.25 8.65 -3.56
C SER A 58 -8.61 7.29 -3.84
N PRO A 59 -8.96 6.65 -4.97
CA PRO A 59 -8.18 5.55 -5.51
C PRO A 59 -6.81 6.04 -5.95
N ILE A 60 -5.75 5.30 -5.61
CA ILE A 60 -4.37 5.66 -5.94
C ILE A 60 -3.80 4.72 -6.99
N CYS A 61 -4.03 3.43 -6.82
CA CYS A 61 -3.52 2.41 -7.73
C CYS A 61 -4.37 1.14 -7.64
N SER A 62 -4.18 0.27 -8.62
CA SER A 62 -4.62 -1.11 -8.59
C SER A 62 -3.54 -2.01 -9.17
N TYR A 63 -3.50 -3.27 -8.73
CA TYR A 63 -2.57 -4.26 -9.25
C TYR A 63 -3.10 -5.68 -9.12
N VAL A 64 -2.50 -6.60 -9.88
CA VAL A 64 -2.84 -8.02 -9.88
C VAL A 64 -1.78 -8.78 -9.08
N ASP A 65 -2.19 -9.37 -7.96
CA ASP A 65 -1.33 -10.22 -7.11
C ASP A 65 -2.20 -11.29 -6.42
N GLU A 66 -1.55 -12.29 -5.85
CA GLU A 66 -2.14 -13.24 -4.91
C GLU A 66 -2.42 -12.59 -3.56
N ASN A 67 -1.55 -11.66 -3.14
CA ASN A 67 -1.58 -11.07 -1.81
C ASN A 67 -1.43 -9.55 -1.88
N PHE A 68 -2.11 -8.85 -0.98
CA PHE A 68 -1.91 -7.42 -0.81
C PHE A 68 -0.49 -7.11 -0.34
N ARG A 69 0.15 -6.15 -1.02
CA ARG A 69 1.54 -5.72 -0.82
C ARG A 69 1.67 -4.28 -0.30
N GLY A 70 0.57 -3.57 -0.07
CA GLY A 70 0.60 -2.12 0.22
C GLY A 70 0.66 -1.27 -1.05
N MET A 71 0.99 0.03 -0.90
CA MET A 71 1.25 0.97 -1.99
C MET A 71 2.71 0.90 -2.48
N PHE A 72 3.25 -0.31 -2.61
CA PHE A 72 4.68 -0.52 -2.81
C PHE A 72 5.16 -0.16 -4.23
N VAL A 73 6.43 0.23 -4.37
CA VAL A 73 7.03 0.77 -5.61
C VAL A 73 6.85 -0.13 -6.83
N ASN A 74 6.97 -1.44 -6.68
CA ASN A 74 6.88 -2.38 -7.81
C ASN A 74 5.46 -2.50 -8.40
N TYR A 75 4.43 -2.06 -7.67
CA TYR A 75 3.04 -2.20 -8.08
C TYR A 75 2.39 -0.85 -8.35
N CYS A 76 2.51 0.07 -7.40
CA CYS A 76 1.89 1.40 -7.51
C CYS A 76 2.85 2.45 -8.06
N GLY A 77 4.13 2.12 -8.24
CA GLY A 77 5.13 3.08 -8.71
C GLY A 77 5.37 4.22 -7.72
N ILE A 78 5.24 3.96 -6.41
CA ILE A 78 5.39 4.94 -5.32
C ILE A 78 6.46 4.45 -4.33
N ASP A 79 7.44 5.28 -4.00
CA ASP A 79 8.45 4.99 -2.97
C ASP A 79 8.36 5.91 -1.73
N SER A 80 7.61 7.01 -1.85
CA SER A 80 7.29 7.94 -0.77
C SER A 80 5.87 8.50 -0.92
N VAL A 81 5.18 8.70 0.19
CA VAL A 81 3.93 9.49 0.23
C VAL A 81 4.01 10.52 1.35
N ALA A 82 3.57 11.74 1.06
CA ALA A 82 3.35 12.80 2.02
C ALA A 82 1.85 13.06 2.14
N ILE A 83 1.32 12.98 3.35
CA ILE A 83 -0.07 13.28 3.68
C ILE A 83 -0.06 14.52 4.57
N LYS A 84 -0.57 15.63 4.05
CA LYS A 84 -0.45 16.95 4.65
C LYS A 84 -1.83 17.50 4.99
N PHE A 85 -1.94 18.09 6.17
CA PHE A 85 -3.09 18.88 6.59
C PHE A 85 -2.87 20.35 6.25
N ASN A 86 -3.97 21.11 6.19
CA ASN A 86 -4.02 22.54 5.85
C ASN A 86 -3.13 23.42 6.75
N ASN A 87 -2.89 22.98 7.99
CA ASN A 87 -2.10 23.70 8.97
C ASN A 87 -0.58 23.46 8.85
N GLY A 88 -0.13 22.76 7.80
CA GLY A 88 1.29 22.47 7.58
C GLY A 88 1.81 21.25 8.33
N LYS A 89 0.96 20.59 9.13
CA LYS A 89 1.29 19.32 9.77
C LYS A 89 1.02 18.14 8.85
N GLY A 90 1.57 16.99 9.14
CA GLY A 90 1.24 15.76 8.42
C GLY A 90 2.20 14.62 8.70
N TYR A 91 2.31 13.76 7.70
CA TYR A 91 3.09 12.55 7.73
C TYR A 91 3.86 12.35 6.43
N ILE A 92 5.06 11.80 6.54
CA ILE A 92 5.88 11.38 5.40
C ILE A 92 6.26 9.92 5.60
N SER A 93 5.75 9.06 4.73
CA SER A 93 6.08 7.64 4.72
C SER A 93 7.02 7.35 3.54
N THR A 94 8.04 6.54 3.80
CA THR A 94 8.98 6.05 2.77
C THR A 94 9.05 4.54 2.81
N LYS A 95 9.45 3.91 1.70
CA LYS A 95 9.52 2.44 1.56
C LYS A 95 10.35 1.75 2.66
N ASN A 96 11.33 2.45 3.22
CA ASN A 96 12.23 1.92 4.24
C ASN A 96 11.69 2.07 5.66
N ASN A 97 10.50 2.67 5.83
CA ASN A 97 9.86 2.91 7.13
C ASN A 97 10.77 3.67 8.13
N SER A 98 11.66 4.53 7.62
CA SER A 98 12.80 5.07 8.37
C SER A 98 12.71 6.56 8.67
N GLY A 99 11.51 7.15 8.66
CA GLY A 99 11.32 8.59 8.82
C GLY A 99 10.73 8.98 10.18
N ASP A 100 11.25 10.05 10.77
CA ASP A 100 10.75 10.64 12.02
C ASP A 100 9.31 11.20 11.90
N PHE A 101 8.88 11.46 10.67
CA PHE A 101 7.55 12.01 10.34
C PHE A 101 6.55 10.95 9.88
N ASN A 102 6.86 9.66 10.04
CA ASN A 102 5.95 8.61 9.61
C ASN A 102 4.78 8.44 10.60
N PHE A 103 3.66 7.88 10.17
CA PHE A 103 2.57 7.54 11.09
C PHE A 103 3.07 6.59 12.19
N SER A 104 2.51 6.75 13.39
CA SER A 104 2.86 5.94 14.55
C SER A 104 2.44 4.46 14.38
N ASN A 105 2.91 3.59 15.28
CA ASN A 105 2.44 2.21 15.41
C ASN A 105 2.51 1.33 14.14
N LYS A 106 3.56 1.52 13.32
CA LYS A 106 3.79 0.77 12.07
C LYS A 106 2.75 1.01 10.96
N ARG A 107 1.97 2.10 11.03
CA ARG A 107 0.99 2.46 10.00
C ARG A 107 1.64 3.09 8.75
N ASN A 108 2.42 2.32 8.01
CA ASN A 108 3.05 2.81 6.79
C ASN A 108 2.24 2.38 5.54
N PRO A 109 1.60 3.30 4.79
CA PRO A 109 0.78 2.94 3.63
C PRO A 109 1.57 2.25 2.49
N LEU A 110 2.90 2.33 2.50
CA LEU A 110 3.75 1.63 1.52
C LEU A 110 3.96 0.16 1.87
N LEU A 111 3.54 -0.29 3.06
CA LEU A 111 3.71 -1.65 3.55
C LEU A 111 2.38 -2.40 3.64
N PRO A 112 2.35 -3.72 3.43
CA PRO A 112 1.11 -4.50 3.44
C PRO A 112 0.41 -4.51 4.80
N ASN A 113 1.18 -4.44 5.88
CA ASN A 113 0.69 -4.34 7.25
C ASN A 113 0.57 -2.90 7.75
N GLY A 114 0.49 -1.93 6.82
CA GLY A 114 0.45 -0.50 7.08
C GLY A 114 -0.80 0.03 7.78
N GLY A 115 -1.70 -0.82 8.28
CA GLY A 115 -2.98 -0.38 8.87
C GLY A 115 -4.06 -0.09 7.83
N PHE A 116 -4.07 -0.82 6.72
CA PHE A 116 -5.16 -0.80 5.75
C PHE A 116 -6.40 -1.51 6.31
N LYS A 117 -7.57 -0.94 6.05
CA LYS A 117 -8.87 -1.61 6.20
C LYS A 117 -9.20 -2.32 4.89
N ALA A 118 -9.47 -3.62 4.96
CA ALA A 118 -9.83 -4.41 3.80
C ALA A 118 -11.35 -4.60 3.69
N ASN A 119 -11.89 -4.47 2.48
CA ASN A 119 -13.25 -4.83 2.11
C ASN A 119 -13.21 -5.60 0.78
N GLY A 120 -13.13 -6.93 0.86
CA GLY A 120 -12.85 -7.77 -0.30
C GLY A 120 -11.46 -7.45 -0.86
N ASN A 121 -11.41 -7.07 -2.15
CA ASN A 121 -10.15 -6.71 -2.82
C ASN A 121 -9.83 -5.21 -2.76
N ILE A 122 -10.60 -4.43 -1.99
CA ILE A 122 -10.39 -2.99 -1.81
C ILE A 122 -9.69 -2.78 -0.47
N TYR A 123 -8.57 -2.06 -0.50
CA TYR A 123 -7.74 -1.75 0.66
C TYR A 123 -7.65 -0.24 0.81
N GLU A 124 -8.16 0.27 1.94
CA GLU A 124 -8.19 1.70 2.22
C GLU A 124 -7.29 2.02 3.41
N PHE A 125 -6.39 2.97 3.22
CA PHE A 125 -5.68 3.58 4.34
C PHE A 125 -6.47 4.82 4.79
N ILE A 126 -7.02 4.75 6.00
CA ILE A 126 -7.93 5.76 6.53
C ILE A 126 -7.14 6.73 7.41
N VAL A 127 -7.09 8.00 7.04
CA VAL A 127 -6.49 9.06 7.85
C VAL A 127 -7.58 9.64 8.75
N THR A 128 -7.42 9.48 10.06
CA THR A 128 -8.45 9.78 11.05
C THR A 128 -8.27 11.17 11.69
N GLN A 129 -9.28 11.65 12.40
CA GLN A 129 -9.16 12.83 13.26
C GLN A 129 -8.04 12.70 14.31
N GLN A 130 -7.80 11.49 14.85
CA GLN A 130 -6.69 11.28 15.78
C GLN A 130 -5.32 11.38 15.10
N ASP A 131 -5.22 11.00 13.82
CA ASP A 131 -4.00 11.24 13.04
C ASP A 131 -3.76 12.75 12.86
N PHE A 132 -4.80 13.55 12.62
CA PHE A 132 -4.65 15.01 12.58
C PHE A 132 -4.09 15.59 13.89
N GLU A 133 -4.64 15.17 15.04
CA GLU A 133 -4.24 15.66 16.36
C GLU A 133 -2.80 15.30 16.72
N ASN A 134 -2.31 14.17 16.20
CA ASN A 134 -0.96 13.67 16.43
C ASN A 134 0.02 13.97 15.28
N ALA A 135 -0.39 14.78 14.30
CA ALA A 135 0.42 15.06 13.12
C ALA A 135 1.68 15.87 13.47
N PHE A 136 2.77 15.60 12.75
CA PHE A 136 4.03 16.29 12.95
C PHE A 136 4.07 17.61 12.20
N GLU A 137 4.76 18.61 12.76
CA GLU A 137 5.17 19.77 11.97
C GLU A 137 6.15 19.30 10.88
N LEU A 138 5.79 19.50 9.62
CA LEU A 138 6.61 19.05 8.50
C LEU A 138 7.64 20.13 8.12
N PRO A 139 8.84 19.73 7.62
CA PRO A 139 9.79 20.68 7.06
C PRO A 139 9.17 21.41 5.87
N LYS A 140 9.48 22.72 5.77
CA LYS A 140 9.01 23.61 4.70
C LYS A 140 9.83 23.46 3.43
#